data_AF-A0A016S4Y9-F1
#
_entry.id   AF-A0A016S4Y9-F1
#
_cell.length_a   1.000
_cell.length_b   1.000
_cell.length_c   1.000
_cell.angle_alpha   90.00
_cell.angle_beta   90.00
_cell.angle_gamma   90.00
#
_symmetry.space_group_name_H-M   'P 1'
#
loop_
_entity.id
_entity.type
_entity.pdbx_description
1 polymer ?
#
loop_
_entity_poly.entity_id
_entity_poly.type
_entity_poly.pdbx_seq_one_letter_code
_entity_poly.pdbx_strand_id
1 'polypeptide(L)'
;MKPGESITADVYCSELEEMMRKLAIKHQRLVTRDKPILLRDNARPHVAKATLLKLQEMELETLCHPAYSPDLAPTDYHFFQAYE
;
A
#
# COMPACT_ATOMS: atom_id res chain seq x y z
N MET A 1 -15.17 -1.57 -5.36
CA MET A 1 -15.57 -0.16 -5.51
C MET A 1 -16.47 -0.01 -6.73
N LYS A 2 -17.42 0.91 -6.71
CA LYS A 2 -18.28 1.24 -7.85
C LYS A 2 -17.58 2.26 -8.77
N PRO A 3 -17.91 2.29 -10.07
CA PRO A 3 -17.42 3.33 -10.96
C PRO A 3 -17.71 4.73 -10.40
N GLY A 4 -16.71 5.61 -10.40
CA GLY A 4 -16.82 6.98 -9.88
C GLY A 4 -16.57 7.14 -8.37
N GLU A 5 -16.40 6.05 -7.61
CA GLU A 5 -16.00 6.13 -6.21
C GLU A 5 -14.48 6.40 -6.09
N SER A 6 -14.10 7.36 -5.25
CA SER A 6 -12.70 7.62 -4.92
C SER A 6 -12.24 6.75 -3.76
N ILE A 7 -10.95 6.38 -3.74
CA ILE A 7 -10.34 5.72 -2.58
C ILE A 7 -10.30 6.73 -1.43
N THR A 8 -11.02 6.44 -0.34
CA THR A 8 -10.89 7.17 0.92
C THR A 8 -9.84 6.51 1.81
N ALA A 9 -9.46 7.17 2.91
CA ALA A 9 -8.55 6.58 3.88
C ALA A 9 -9.11 5.27 4.48
N ASP A 10 -10.41 5.23 4.76
CA ASP A 10 -11.06 4.04 5.34
C ASP A 10 -11.06 2.87 4.36
N VAL A 11 -11.39 3.13 3.08
CA VAL A 11 -11.33 2.11 2.03
C VAL A 11 -9.90 1.61 1.89
N TYR A 12 -8.92 2.51 1.86
CA TYR A 12 -7.50 2.13 1.78
C TYR A 12 -7.06 1.26 2.96
N CYS A 13 -7.47 1.58 4.19
CA CYS A 13 -7.21 0.76 5.37
C CYS A 13 -7.77 -0.66 5.23
N SER A 14 -9.01 -0.81 4.74
CA SER A 14 -9.60 -2.13 4.49
C SER A 14 -8.85 -2.92 3.43
N GLU A 15 -8.39 -2.25 2.36
CA GLU A 15 -7.58 -2.89 1.32
C GLU A 15 -6.19 -3.32 1.84
N LEU A 16 -5.56 -2.55 2.75
CA LEU A 16 -4.29 -2.93 3.39
C LEU A 16 -4.44 -4.22 4.21
N GLU A 17 -5.51 -4.32 5.01
CA GLU A 17 -5.79 -5.53 5.79
C GLU A 17 -6.00 -6.75 4.89
N GLU A 18 -6.79 -6.58 3.83
CA GLU A 18 -7.06 -7.63 2.87
C GLU A 18 -5.79 -8.06 2.11
N MET A 19 -4.95 -7.09 1.74
CA MET A 19 -3.64 -7.35 1.13
C MET A 19 -2.76 -8.18 2.05
N MET A 20 -2.66 -7.84 3.34
CA MET A 20 -1.88 -8.62 4.31
C MET A 20 -2.45 -10.03 4.54
N ARG A 21 -3.78 -10.19 4.58
CA ARG A 21 -4.42 -11.52 4.64
C ARG A 21 -4.02 -12.38 3.43
N LYS A 22 -4.11 -11.82 2.22
CA LYS A 22 -3.72 -12.52 0.99
C LYS A 22 -2.22 -12.82 0.95
N LEU A 23 -1.39 -11.90 1.43
CA LEU A 23 0.06 -12.07 1.51
C LEU A 23 0.43 -13.21 2.46
N ALA A 24 -0.25 -13.34 3.60
CA ALA A 24 -0.03 -14.44 4.54
C ALA A 24 -0.35 -15.80 3.92
N ILE A 25 -1.37 -15.89 3.06
CA ILE A 25 -1.74 -17.12 2.36
C ILE A 25 -0.74 -17.45 1.24
N LYS A 26 -0.41 -16.47 0.39
CA LYS A 26 0.44 -16.68 -0.80
C LYS A 26 1.93 -16.80 -0.46
N HIS A 27 2.38 -16.07 0.56
CA HIS A 27 3.78 -15.92 0.93
C HIS A 27 3.97 -15.87 2.45
N GLN A 28 3.52 -16.92 3.15
CA GLN A 28 3.55 -17.02 4.62
C GLN A 28 4.90 -16.66 5.25
N ARG A 29 6.02 -17.00 4.59
CA ARG A 29 7.37 -16.69 5.06
C ARG A 29 7.61 -15.18 5.21
N LEU A 30 7.08 -14.37 4.29
CA LEU A 30 7.26 -12.91 4.32
C LEU A 30 6.60 -12.30 5.55
N VAL A 31 5.40 -12.75 5.89
CA VAL A 31 4.65 -12.23 7.04
C VAL A 31 5.22 -12.74 8.37
N THR A 32 5.65 -14.00 8.42
CA THR A 32 6.07 -14.64 9.68
C THR A 32 7.54 -14.41 10.05
N ARG A 33 8.44 -14.23 9.07
CA ARG A 33 9.89 -14.16 9.30
C ARG A 33 10.52 -12.88 8.79
N ASP A 34 10.20 -12.49 7.55
CA ASP A 34 11.00 -11.48 6.85
C ASP A 34 10.49 -10.05 7.07
N LYS A 35 9.26 -9.87 7.58
CA LYS A 35 8.56 -8.60 7.81
C LYS A 35 8.53 -7.70 6.56
N PRO A 36 7.42 -7.66 5.82
CA PRO A 36 7.37 -6.90 4.57
C PRO A 36 7.52 -5.40 4.82
N ILE A 37 8.14 -4.70 3.88
CA ILE A 37 8.21 -3.24 3.83
C ILE A 37 7.28 -2.77 2.71
N LEU A 38 6.40 -1.84 3.02
CA LEU A 38 5.44 -1.27 2.07
C LEU A 38 6.01 -0.03 1.39
N LEU A 39 6.09 -0.05 0.06
CA LEU A 39 6.34 1.15 -0.76
C LEU A 39 5.01 1.66 -1.29
N ARG A 40 4.73 2.96 -1.09
CA ARG A 40 3.57 3.67 -1.63
C ARG A 40 3.89 5.14 -1.87
N ASP A 41 3.09 5.79 -2.71
CA ASP A 41 3.16 7.24 -2.92
C ASP A 41 2.55 8.03 -1.75
N ASN A 42 2.63 9.37 -1.85
CA ASN A 42 2.12 10.30 -0.84
C ASN A 42 0.68 10.77 -1.10
N ALA A 43 -0.16 9.96 -1.76
CA ALA A 43 -1.56 10.31 -1.99
C ALA A 43 -2.29 10.63 -0.68
N ARG A 44 -3.28 11.53 -0.71
CA ARG A 44 -3.97 12.01 0.51
C ARG A 44 -4.52 10.89 1.41
N PRO A 45 -5.16 9.82 0.89
CA PRO A 45 -5.58 8.69 1.71
C PRO A 45 -4.41 7.98 2.39
N HIS A 46 -3.26 7.86 1.71
CA HIS A 46 -2.10 7.09 2.15
C HIS A 46 -1.33 7.74 3.31
N VAL A 47 -1.43 9.07 3.44
CA VAL A 47 -0.81 9.85 4.52
C VAL A 47 -1.82 10.31 5.58
N ALA A 48 -3.09 9.91 5.45
CA ALA A 48 -4.13 10.25 6.41
C ALA A 48 -3.86 9.60 7.77
N LYS A 49 -4.26 10.28 8.85
CA LYS A 49 -4.06 9.80 10.22
C LYS A 49 -4.61 8.38 10.44
N ALA A 50 -5.79 8.08 9.90
CA ALA A 50 -6.40 6.76 10.01
C ALA A 50 -5.49 5.66 9.41
N THR A 51 -4.91 5.93 8.24
CA THR A 51 -3.99 5.01 7.57
C THR A 51 -2.68 4.85 8.32
N LEU A 52 -2.10 5.94 8.83
CA LEU A 52 -0.88 5.85 9.64
C LEU A 52 -1.10 5.02 10.92
N LEU A 53 -2.23 5.21 11.60
CA LEU A 53 -2.60 4.40 12.77
C LEU A 53 -2.78 2.92 12.41
N LYS A 54 -3.43 2.64 11.28
CA LYS A 54 -3.64 1.27 10.81
C LYS A 54 -2.31 0.55 10.51
N LEU A 55 -1.37 1.24 9.86
CA LEU A 55 -0.04 0.69 9.58
C LEU A 55 0.74 0.39 10.86
N GLN A 56 0.63 1.28 11.85
CA GLN A 56 1.24 1.07 13.17
C GLN A 56 0.61 -0.13 13.89
N GLU A 57 -0.72 -0.27 13.87
CA GLU A 57 -1.43 -1.42 14.44
C GLU A 57 -0.98 -2.75 13.81
N MET A 58 -0.72 -2.74 12.50
CA MET A 58 -0.26 -3.91 11.75
C MET A 58 1.27 -4.12 11.82
N GLU A 59 2.00 -3.24 12.51
CA GLU A 59 3.48 -3.20 12.53
C GLU A 59 4.11 -3.24 11.12
N LEU A 60 3.42 -2.63 10.14
CA LEU A 60 3.85 -2.65 8.75
C LEU A 60 4.74 -1.43 8.46
N GLU A 61 6.03 -1.69 8.29
CA GLU A 61 7.00 -0.65 7.97
C GLU A 61 6.78 -0.08 6.57
N THR A 62 7.00 1.23 6.42
CA THR A 62 6.81 1.94 5.16
C THR A 62 8.11 2.56 4.69
N LEU A 63 8.46 2.35 3.43
CA LEU A 63 9.61 3.00 2.82
C LEU A 63 9.28 4.46 2.50
N CYS A 64 10.20 5.38 2.83
CA CYS A 64 10.05 6.79 2.50
C CYS A 64 9.98 6.97 0.97
N HIS A 65 8.95 7.70 0.51
CA HIS A 65 8.78 8.03 -0.90
C HIS A 65 8.77 9.57 -1.08
N PRO A 66 9.60 10.14 -1.97
CA PRO A 66 9.59 11.56 -2.26
C PRO A 66 8.32 11.98 -3.03
N ALA A 67 7.94 13.26 -2.94
CA ALA A 67 6.80 13.78 -3.69
C ALA A 67 7.13 13.88 -5.18
N TYR A 68 6.14 13.60 -6.03
CA TYR A 68 6.23 13.69 -7.50
C TYR A 68 7.33 12.81 -8.12
N SER A 69 7.51 11.59 -7.60
CA SER A 69 8.53 10.65 -8.10
C SER A 69 7.93 9.32 -8.60
N PRO A 70 7.10 9.36 -9.66
CA PRO A 70 6.53 8.14 -10.25
C PRO A 70 7.62 7.22 -10.84
N ASP A 71 8.77 7.78 -11.24
CA ASP A 71 9.96 7.04 -11.67
C ASP A 71 10.57 6.18 -10.55
N LEU A 72 10.23 6.45 -9.29
CA LEU A 72 10.64 5.66 -8.13
C LEU A 72 9.55 4.71 -7.63
N ALA A 73 8.39 4.67 -8.29
CA ALA A 73 7.29 3.77 -7.96
C ALA A 73 7.21 2.64 -9.00
N PRO A 74 7.59 1.39 -8.66
CA PRO A 74 7.55 0.27 -9.60
C PRO A 74 6.18 0.05 -10.25
N THR A 75 5.11 0.34 -9.49
CA THR A 75 3.74 0.29 -10.01
C THR A 75 3.54 1.24 -11.19
N ASP A 76 4.10 2.45 -11.14
CA ASP A 76 3.94 3.45 -12.18
C ASP A 76 4.89 3.20 -13.36
N TYR A 77 6.21 3.11 -13.11
CA TYR A 77 7.19 3.03 -14.20
C TYR A 77 7.30 1.64 -14.86
N HIS A 78 6.83 0.57 -14.22
CA HIS A 78 6.94 -0.78 -14.76
C HIS A 78 5.59 -1.44 -15.02
N PHE A 79 4.73 -1.50 -13.99
CA PHE A 79 3.46 -2.21 -14.14
C PHE A 79 2.47 -1.44 -15.01
N PHE A 80 2.17 -0.17 -14.71
CA PHE A 80 1.20 0.61 -15.47
C PHE A 80 1.70 1.03 -16.84
N GLN A 81 3.00 1.29 -17.00
CA GLN A 81 3.58 1.55 -18.32
C GLN A 81 3.37 0.38 -19.30
N ALA A 82 3.26 -0.87 -18.82
CA ALA A 82 2.99 -2.03 -19.67
C ALA A 82 1.53 -2.10 -20.16
N TYR A 83 0.64 -1.24 -19.66
CA TYR A 83 -0.77 -1.15 -20.05
C TYR A 83 -1.10 0.15 -20.79
N GLU A 84 -0.11 1.01 -21.07
CA GLU A 84 -0.20 2.14 -22.01
C GLU A 84 0.09 1.70 -23.44
#